data_AF-A0A3P1ZAZ1-F1
#
_entry.id   AF-A0A3P1ZAZ1-F1
#
_cell.length_a   1.000
_cell.length_b   1.000
_cell.length_c   1.000
_cell.angle_alpha   90.00
_cell.angle_beta   90.00
_cell.angle_gamma   90.00
#
_symmetry.space_group_name_H-M   'P 1'
#
loop_
_entity.id
_entity.type
_entity.pdbx_description
1 polymer ?
#
loop_
_entity_poly.entity_id
_entity_poly.type
_entity_poly.pdbx_seq_one_letter_code
_entity_poly.pdbx_strand_id
1 'polypeptide(L)'
;DPDYFELSNINRQFGASLDNLGRNKAEVVGESIFNISRDVNVDVYPEGINNNTADDFVEGCDYVLDKIELFELEARYALHRAFQKNERCKFMLTVPVFGHRAFFFKWTKDSMSAEDYFDIKPGSE
;
A
#
# COMPACT_ATOMS: atom_id res chain seq x y z
N ASP A 1 -6.25 3.09 0.28
CA ASP A 1 -5.62 4.14 -0.54
C ASP A 1 -6.49 5.38 -0.38
N PRO A 2 -5.96 6.47 0.21
CA PRO A 2 -6.73 7.68 0.52
C PRO A 2 -7.00 8.57 -0.70
N ASP A 3 -6.35 8.32 -1.82
CA ASP A 3 -6.41 9.20 -2.98
C ASP A 3 -7.65 8.97 -3.85
N TYR A 4 -7.84 9.93 -4.75
CA TYR A 4 -8.84 9.89 -5.82
C TYR A 4 -8.16 9.75 -7.18
N PHE A 5 -8.84 9.14 -8.14
CA PHE A 5 -8.30 9.06 -9.51
C PHE A 5 -8.27 10.42 -10.19
N GLU A 6 -7.10 10.75 -10.73
CA GLU A 6 -6.87 11.94 -11.53
C GLU A 6 -6.59 11.59 -13.00
N LEU A 7 -6.75 12.59 -13.89
CA LEU A 7 -6.46 12.43 -15.32
C LEU A 7 -5.03 11.92 -15.58
N SER A 8 -4.08 12.37 -14.76
CA SER A 8 -2.66 12.00 -14.86
C SER A 8 -2.42 10.51 -14.55
N ASN A 9 -3.36 9.81 -13.93
CA ASN A 9 -3.22 8.41 -13.52
C ASN A 9 -3.56 7.43 -14.66
N ILE A 10 -4.39 7.84 -15.63
CA ILE A 10 -4.92 6.99 -16.71
C ILE A 10 -3.80 6.32 -17.53
N ASN A 11 -2.63 6.96 -17.64
CA ASN A 11 -1.52 6.41 -18.40
C ASN A 11 -0.85 5.17 -17.76
N ARG A 12 -1.12 4.85 -16.48
CA ARG A 12 -0.37 3.80 -15.76
C ARG A 12 -1.08 3.09 -14.60
N GLN A 13 -2.15 3.66 -14.03
CA GLN A 13 -2.83 3.07 -12.87
C GLN A 13 -4.07 2.31 -13.31
N PHE A 14 -4.15 1.04 -12.92
CA PHE A 14 -5.35 0.23 -13.11
C PHE A 14 -6.55 0.85 -12.38
N GLY A 15 -7.73 0.86 -13.01
CA GLY A 15 -8.94 1.50 -12.48
C GLY A 15 -9.11 2.96 -12.85
N ALA A 16 -8.04 3.65 -13.26
CA ALA A 16 -8.13 5.04 -13.73
C ALA A 16 -8.78 5.08 -15.13
N SER A 17 -9.93 5.75 -15.23
CA SER A 17 -10.66 5.99 -16.48
C SER A 17 -11.34 7.35 -16.41
N LEU A 18 -11.86 7.84 -17.55
CA LEU A 18 -12.66 9.08 -17.56
C LEU A 18 -13.90 8.97 -16.65
N ASP A 19 -14.52 7.79 -16.59
CA ASP A 19 -15.69 7.53 -15.77
C ASP A 19 -15.38 7.46 -14.27
N ASN A 20 -14.11 7.19 -13.92
CA ASN A 20 -13.68 7.04 -12.53
C ASN A 20 -12.95 8.26 -11.97
N LEU A 21 -12.82 9.35 -12.73
CA LEU A 21 -12.20 10.58 -12.24
C LEU A 21 -12.92 11.11 -11.00
N GLY A 22 -12.14 11.47 -9.97
CA GLY A 22 -12.67 11.97 -8.70
C GLY A 22 -13.29 10.90 -7.79
N ARG A 23 -13.26 9.61 -8.17
CA ARG A 23 -13.65 8.50 -7.28
C ARG A 23 -12.44 8.00 -6.48
N ASN A 24 -12.68 7.52 -5.25
CA ASN A 24 -11.62 6.98 -4.39
C ASN A 24 -10.99 5.74 -5.05
N LYS A 25 -9.66 5.69 -5.05
CA LYS A 25 -8.90 4.63 -5.73
C LYS A 25 -9.15 3.26 -5.11
N ALA A 26 -9.18 3.16 -3.78
CA ALA A 26 -9.37 1.90 -3.06
C ALA A 26 -10.76 1.30 -3.36
N GLU A 27 -11.80 2.12 -3.33
CA GLU A 27 -13.18 1.68 -3.62
C GLU A 27 -13.33 1.16 -5.05
N VAL A 28 -12.87 1.94 -6.04
CA VAL A 28 -12.95 1.55 -7.46
C VAL A 28 -12.17 0.26 -7.75
N VAL A 29 -10.97 0.13 -7.19
CA VAL A 29 -10.15 -1.08 -7.36
C VAL A 29 -10.81 -2.26 -6.63
N GLY A 30 -11.35 -2.06 -5.43
CA GLY A 30 -12.06 -3.08 -4.68
C GLY A 30 -13.30 -3.61 -5.41
N GLU A 31 -14.13 -2.70 -5.94
CA GLU A 31 -15.27 -3.02 -6.81
C GLU A 31 -14.81 -3.83 -8.04
N SER A 32 -13.72 -3.42 -8.66
CA SER A 32 -13.18 -4.08 -9.85
C SER A 32 -12.72 -5.51 -9.54
N ILE A 33 -11.99 -5.71 -8.43
CA ILE A 33 -11.53 -7.03 -7.98
C ILE A 33 -12.71 -7.94 -7.67
N PHE A 34 -13.67 -7.46 -6.86
CA PHE A 34 -14.85 -8.25 -6.49
C PHE A 34 -15.65 -8.68 -7.71
N ASN A 35 -15.78 -7.81 -8.72
CA ASN A 35 -16.52 -8.10 -9.93
C ASN A 35 -15.85 -9.10 -10.89
N ILE A 36 -14.58 -9.48 -10.67
CA ILE A 36 -13.91 -10.50 -11.51
C ILE A 36 -14.58 -11.87 -11.34
N SER A 37 -14.84 -12.29 -10.09
CA SER A 37 -15.32 -13.65 -9.79
C SER A 37 -16.38 -13.72 -8.69
N ARG A 38 -16.53 -12.68 -7.86
CA ARG A 38 -17.49 -12.59 -6.75
C ARG A 38 -17.39 -13.71 -5.70
N ASP A 39 -16.26 -14.39 -5.65
CA ASP A 39 -15.93 -15.45 -4.69
C ASP A 39 -14.78 -15.06 -3.74
N VAL A 40 -14.39 -13.78 -3.77
CA VAL A 40 -13.38 -13.19 -2.90
C VAL A 40 -14.02 -12.16 -1.98
N ASN A 41 -13.54 -12.10 -0.73
CA ASN A 41 -13.83 -10.99 0.17
C ASN A 41 -12.76 -9.91 -0.06
N VAL A 42 -13.19 -8.66 -0.17
CA VAL A 42 -12.31 -7.52 -0.40
C VAL A 42 -12.58 -6.48 0.67
N ASP A 43 -11.64 -6.35 1.62
CA ASP A 43 -11.67 -5.29 2.61
C ASP A 43 -11.02 -4.03 2.00
N VAL A 44 -11.76 -2.93 2.04
CA VAL A 44 -11.35 -1.65 1.45
C VAL A 44 -11.08 -0.67 2.58
N TYR A 45 -9.95 0.02 2.50
CA TYR A 45 -9.55 1.08 3.44
C TYR A 45 -9.46 2.42 2.67
N PRO A 46 -10.59 3.13 2.48
CA PRO A 46 -10.63 4.42 1.76
C PRO A 46 -9.83 5.53 2.43
N GLU A 47 -9.52 5.41 3.71
CA GLU A 47 -8.66 6.32 4.48
C GLU A 47 -7.17 5.95 4.40
N GLY A 48 -6.84 4.84 3.74
CA GLY A 48 -5.46 4.38 3.58
C GLY A 48 -4.83 3.79 4.84
N ILE A 49 -3.52 3.57 4.76
CA ILE A 49 -2.73 3.09 5.89
C ILE A 49 -2.29 4.28 6.73
N ASN A 50 -2.58 4.22 8.02
CA ASN A 50 -2.15 5.17 9.03
C ASN A 50 -2.00 4.46 10.38
N ASN A 51 -1.64 5.19 11.44
CA ASN A 51 -1.42 4.61 12.77
C ASN A 51 -2.66 3.92 13.37
N ASN A 52 -3.87 4.23 12.88
CA ASN A 52 -5.12 3.64 13.37
C ASN A 52 -5.57 2.43 12.54
N THR A 53 -5.13 2.32 11.28
CA THR A 53 -5.59 1.27 10.35
C THR A 53 -4.54 0.19 10.07
N ALA A 54 -3.25 0.49 10.29
CA ALA A 54 -2.16 -0.40 9.91
C ALA A 54 -2.20 -1.75 10.64
N ASP A 55 -2.43 -1.75 11.96
CA ASP A 55 -2.44 -2.98 12.76
C ASP A 55 -3.60 -3.90 12.31
N ASP A 56 -4.79 -3.36 12.08
CA ASP A 56 -5.96 -4.10 11.56
C ASP A 56 -5.73 -4.65 10.15
N PHE A 57 -5.21 -3.82 9.24
CA PHE A 57 -4.89 -4.23 7.86
C PHE A 57 -3.93 -5.44 7.81
N VAL A 58 -2.93 -5.48 8.68
CA VAL A 58 -1.92 -6.55 8.70
C VAL A 58 -2.44 -7.83 9.37
N GLU A 59 -3.39 -7.74 10.30
CA GLU A 59 -3.85 -8.88 11.11
C GLU A 59 -4.36 -10.07 10.28
N GLY A 60 -5.07 -9.79 9.18
CA GLY A 60 -5.58 -10.80 8.25
C GLY A 60 -4.57 -11.33 7.23
N CYS A 61 -3.37 -10.75 7.15
CA CYS A 61 -2.44 -10.99 6.04
C CYS A 61 -1.42 -12.09 6.32
N ASP A 62 -1.20 -12.97 5.33
CA ASP A 62 -0.06 -13.91 5.34
C ASP A 62 1.22 -13.25 4.75
N TYR A 63 1.05 -12.30 3.85
CA TYR A 63 2.10 -11.43 3.31
C TYR A 63 1.50 -10.08 2.91
N VAL A 64 2.34 -9.03 2.89
CA VAL A 64 1.95 -7.67 2.51
C VAL A 64 2.67 -7.24 1.23
N LEU A 65 1.97 -6.51 0.36
CA LEU A 65 2.57 -5.81 -0.77
C LEU A 65 2.57 -4.30 -0.48
N ASP A 66 3.73 -3.77 -0.12
CA ASP A 66 3.91 -2.34 0.11
C ASP A 66 4.07 -1.61 -1.24
N LYS A 67 3.01 -0.89 -1.59
CA LYS A 67 2.90 -0.03 -2.78
C LYS A 67 2.59 1.42 -2.41
N ILE A 68 2.86 1.80 -1.17
CA ILE A 68 2.75 3.19 -0.70
C ILE A 68 3.78 4.03 -1.45
N GLU A 69 3.42 5.25 -1.83
CA GLU A 69 4.33 6.19 -2.51
C GLU A 69 5.60 6.43 -1.68
N LEU A 70 6.72 6.70 -2.34
CA LEU A 70 8.03 6.75 -1.70
C LEU A 70 8.13 7.78 -0.58
N PHE A 71 7.48 8.93 -0.77
CA PHE A 71 7.51 10.07 0.16
C PHE A 71 6.42 10.01 1.24
N GLU A 72 5.49 9.06 1.16
CA GLU A 72 4.46 8.84 2.18
C GLU A 72 5.03 8.02 3.35
N LEU A 73 6.01 8.61 4.02
CA LEU A 73 6.82 7.95 5.07
C LEU A 73 6.00 7.60 6.30
N GLU A 74 5.03 8.42 6.70
CA GLU A 74 4.19 8.13 7.87
C GLU A 74 3.37 6.85 7.67
N ALA A 75 2.67 6.75 6.54
CA ALA A 75 1.91 5.57 6.18
C ALA A 75 2.81 4.34 6.04
N ARG A 76 4.00 4.50 5.41
CA ARG A 76 4.98 3.42 5.31
C ARG A 76 5.46 2.96 6.68
N TYR A 77 5.89 3.84 7.56
CA TYR A 77 6.36 3.45 8.89
C TYR A 77 5.24 2.83 9.73
N ALA A 78 4.01 3.32 9.63
CA ALA A 78 2.85 2.67 10.26
C ALA A 78 2.68 1.22 9.76
N LEU A 79 2.70 1.01 8.43
CA LEU A 79 2.61 -0.32 7.83
C LEU A 79 3.75 -1.25 8.30
N HIS A 80 4.98 -0.76 8.26
CA HIS A 80 6.16 -1.56 8.62
C HIS A 80 6.19 -1.91 10.11
N ARG A 81 5.77 -1.00 11.00
CA ARG A 81 5.60 -1.30 12.43
C ARG A 81 4.53 -2.35 12.67
N ALA A 82 3.36 -2.21 12.03
CA ALA A 82 2.28 -3.20 12.11
C ALA A 82 2.75 -4.57 11.63
N PHE A 83 3.46 -4.60 10.49
CA PHE A 83 4.13 -5.80 10.00
C PHE A 83 5.06 -6.39 11.06
N GLN A 84 5.98 -5.62 11.66
CA GLN A 84 6.92 -6.18 12.64
C GLN A 84 6.25 -6.77 13.88
N LYS A 85 5.16 -6.17 14.37
CA LYS A 85 4.42 -6.69 15.53
C LYS A 85 3.63 -7.97 15.24
N ASN A 86 3.13 -8.15 14.02
CA ASN A 86 2.23 -9.24 13.69
C ASN A 86 2.98 -10.56 13.42
N GLU A 87 2.62 -11.64 14.14
CA GLU A 87 3.31 -12.95 14.04
C GLU A 87 2.87 -13.80 12.84
N ARG A 88 1.67 -13.52 12.30
CA ARG A 88 1.11 -14.27 11.16
C ARG A 88 1.81 -13.89 9.87
N CYS A 89 1.88 -12.60 9.56
CA CYS A 89 2.39 -12.06 8.31
C CYS A 89 3.89 -12.37 8.18
N LYS A 90 4.26 -13.17 7.18
CA LYS A 90 5.59 -13.78 7.07
C LYS A 90 6.62 -12.87 6.43
N PHE A 91 6.21 -12.10 5.43
CA PHE A 91 7.08 -11.15 4.76
C PHE A 91 6.28 -10.03 4.11
N MET A 92 6.97 -8.96 3.76
CA MET A 92 6.43 -7.88 2.96
C MET A 92 7.32 -7.65 1.74
N LEU A 93 6.69 -7.38 0.60
CA LEU A 93 7.39 -7.03 -0.64
C LEU A 93 7.14 -5.56 -0.95
N THR A 94 8.22 -4.80 -1.16
CA THR A 94 8.16 -3.43 -1.67
C THR A 94 8.82 -3.40 -3.03
N VAL A 95 8.15 -2.83 -4.02
CA VAL A 95 8.71 -2.72 -5.38
C VAL A 95 8.53 -1.29 -5.90
N PRO A 96 9.43 -0.36 -5.53
CA PRO A 96 9.43 0.97 -6.10
C PRO A 96 9.94 0.93 -7.55
N VAL A 97 9.33 1.77 -8.39
CA VAL A 97 9.62 1.86 -9.82
C VAL A 97 9.97 3.30 -10.15
N PHE A 98 11.16 3.51 -10.73
CA PHE A 98 11.66 4.82 -11.13
C PHE A 98 11.96 4.82 -12.62
N GLY A 99 11.12 5.50 -13.40
CA GLY A 99 11.20 5.50 -14.85
C GLY A 99 11.22 4.07 -15.40
N HIS A 100 12.37 3.61 -15.89
CA HIS A 100 12.56 2.30 -16.51
C HIS A 100 13.23 1.26 -15.58
N ARG A 101 13.28 1.50 -14.26
CA ARG A 101 13.93 0.61 -13.29
C ARG A 101 12.95 0.16 -12.22
N ALA A 102 13.04 -1.12 -11.85
CA ALA A 102 12.34 -1.68 -10.70
C ALA A 102 13.37 -2.21 -9.69
N PHE A 103 13.12 -1.94 -8.42
CA PHE A 103 13.91 -2.46 -7.31
C PHE A 103 13.02 -3.38 -6.49
N PHE A 104 13.51 -4.56 -6.12
CA PHE A 104 12.72 -5.53 -5.35
C PHE A 104 13.28 -5.64 -3.95
N PHE A 105 12.47 -5.28 -2.97
CA PHE A 105 12.79 -5.45 -1.55
C PHE A 105 11.89 -6.53 -0.97
N LYS A 106 12.49 -7.42 -0.18
CA LYS A 106 11.78 -8.36 0.67
C LYS A 106 12.16 -8.08 2.11
N TRP A 107 11.16 -7.73 2.90
CA TRP A 107 11.28 -7.50 4.33
C TRP A 107 10.83 -8.74 5.08
N THR A 108 11.67 -9.21 5.98
CA THR A 108 11.41 -10.30 6.92
C THR A 108 11.52 -9.78 8.35
N LYS A 109 11.15 -10.60 9.34
CA LYS A 109 11.16 -10.20 10.76
C LYS A 109 12.56 -9.89 11.31
N ASP A 110 13.60 -10.37 10.64
CA ASP A 110 15.02 -10.16 10.95
C ASP A 110 15.68 -9.08 10.07
N SER A 111 14.92 -8.47 9.15
CA SER A 111 15.40 -7.32 8.39
C SER A 111 15.59 -6.09 9.29
N MET A 112 16.41 -5.15 8.82
CA MET A 112 16.46 -3.79 9.35
C MET A 112 15.05 -3.18 9.37
N SER A 113 14.78 -2.26 10.30
CA SER A 113 13.52 -1.51 10.27
C SER A 113 13.47 -0.59 9.04
N ALA A 114 12.27 -0.22 8.59
CA ALA A 114 12.14 0.77 7.52
C ALA A 114 12.71 2.12 7.97
N GLU A 115 12.50 2.52 9.22
CA GLU A 115 13.04 3.75 9.78
C GLU A 115 14.56 3.81 9.70
N ASP A 116 15.25 2.72 10.06
CA ASP A 116 16.71 2.67 9.98
C ASP A 116 17.21 2.59 8.52
N TYR A 117 16.48 1.89 7.66
CA TYR A 117 16.87 1.74 6.25
C TYR A 117 16.70 3.05 5.46
N PHE A 118 15.57 3.72 5.62
CA PHE A 118 15.31 4.99 4.95
C PHE A 118 16.06 6.14 5.63
N ASP A 119 16.18 6.10 6.96
CA ASP A 119 16.82 7.14 7.78
C ASP A 119 16.29 8.56 7.50
N ILE A 120 14.99 8.66 7.19
CA ILE A 120 14.30 9.92 6.94
C ILE A 120 13.22 10.11 8.01
N LYS A 121 13.20 11.28 8.66
CA LYS A 121 12.17 11.61 9.63
C LYS A 121 10.85 11.91 8.93
N PRO A 122 9.70 11.47 9.48
CA PRO A 122 8.40 11.95 9.03
C PRO A 122 8.34 13.47 8.95
N GLY A 123 7.74 14.01 7.89
CA GLY A 123 7.62 15.45 7.65
C GLY A 123 8.90 16.15 7.17
N SER A 124 9.93 15.41 6.76
CA SER A 124 11.09 15.98 6.06
C SER A 124 10.71 16.34 4.62
N GLU A 125 11.10 17.54 4.15
CA GLU A 125 10.98 17.96 2.74
C GLU A 125 12.05 17.34 1.83
#